data_AF-A0AAU9Y192-F1
#
_entry.id   AF-A0AAU9Y192-F1
#
_cell.length_a   1.000
_cell.length_b   1.000
_cell.length_c   1.000
_cell.angle_alpha   90.00
_cell.angle_beta   90.00
_cell.angle_gamma   90.00
#
_symmetry.space_group_name_H-M   'P 1'
#
loop_
_entity.id
_entity.type
_entity.pdbx_description
1 polymer ?
#
loop_
_entity_poly.entity_id
_entity_poly.type
_entity_poly.pdbx_seq_one_letter_code
_entity_poly.pdbx_strand_id
1 'polypeptide(L)'
;MELHPVYVKGFSGLSYPARRDLYSDSPYKIWRNISNRIYLPKPFFHGKDVEDNIGVGFMIIRNIGDLLPKAFDAKTRDSKYNVEVSSDVVSVKLPQMEMAPLTYPVRIAFANRLVNRSSYICVHWNYSVPDTRGCGWSRYGCKSVKSNRTHTVCSCTHLTAFAVLSDSNNFSILSKRPLPCVW
;
A
#
# COMPACT_ATOMS: atom_id res chain seq x y z
N MET A 1 20.08 0.11 -1.82
CA MET A 1 18.71 -0.37 -2.06
C MET A 1 18.82 -1.43 -3.13
N GLU A 2 18.80 -2.71 -2.76
CA GLU A 2 18.86 -3.81 -3.73
C GLU A 2 17.43 -4.18 -4.13
N LEU A 3 17.15 -4.09 -5.43
CA LEU A 3 15.91 -4.57 -6.02
C LEU A 3 16.19 -6.00 -6.50
N HIS A 4 15.53 -6.99 -5.90
CA HIS A 4 15.62 -8.36 -6.39
C HIS A 4 14.43 -8.61 -7.34
N PRO A 5 14.68 -8.77 -8.65
CA PRO A 5 13.61 -9.15 -9.58
C PRO A 5 13.11 -10.54 -9.20
N VAL A 6 11.80 -10.67 -9.00
CA VAL A 6 11.15 -11.96 -8.79
C VAL A 6 10.58 -12.43 -10.12
N TYR A 7 11.19 -13.48 -10.68
CA TYR A 7 10.70 -14.15 -11.88
C TYR A 7 9.68 -15.22 -11.48
N VAL A 8 8.45 -15.13 -11.99
CA VAL A 8 7.34 -16.00 -11.59
C VAL A 8 7.00 -16.93 -12.76
N LYS A 9 7.11 -18.25 -12.54
CA LYS A 9 6.62 -19.28 -13.49
C LYS A 9 5.30 -19.86 -13.00
N GLY A 10 4.30 -20.00 -13.87
CA GLY A 10 2.99 -20.57 -13.55
C GLY A 10 2.07 -19.59 -12.81
N PHE A 11 1.30 -18.80 -13.56
CA PHE A 11 0.54 -17.67 -13.01
C PHE A 11 -0.72 -18.09 -12.24
N SER A 12 -0.59 -18.26 -10.93
CA SER A 12 -1.71 -18.26 -9.99
C SER A 12 -1.78 -17.01 -9.10
N GLY A 13 -1.20 -15.90 -9.55
CA GLY A 13 -1.13 -14.64 -8.82
C GLY A 13 0.16 -14.55 -8.01
N LEU A 14 0.53 -13.34 -7.60
CA LEU A 14 1.82 -13.09 -6.93
C LEU A 14 1.59 -12.50 -5.55
N SER A 15 2.23 -13.09 -4.54
CA SER A 15 2.26 -12.54 -3.18
C SER A 15 3.67 -12.16 -2.79
N TYR A 16 3.84 -10.97 -2.23
CA TYR A 16 5.12 -10.54 -1.66
C TYR A 16 4.94 -10.12 -0.19
N PRO A 17 5.82 -10.56 0.72
CA PRO A 17 6.81 -11.62 0.55
C PRO A 17 6.15 -12.97 0.17
N ALA A 18 6.88 -13.84 -0.54
CA ALA A 18 6.41 -15.17 -0.90
C ALA A 18 6.15 -16.03 0.37
N ARG A 19 5.33 -17.09 0.25
CA ARG A 19 5.04 -17.98 1.39
C ARG A 19 6.32 -18.68 1.88
N ARG A 20 6.36 -18.95 3.20
CA ARG A 20 7.54 -19.42 3.95
C ARG A 20 8.05 -20.81 3.54
N ASP A 21 7.26 -21.57 2.79
CA ASP A 21 7.52 -22.93 2.32
C ASP A 21 8.34 -23.00 1.02
N LEU A 22 8.50 -21.89 0.28
CA LEU A 22 9.10 -21.93 -1.07
C LEU A 22 10.60 -21.61 -1.14
N TYR A 23 11.23 -21.14 -0.06
CA TYR A 23 12.65 -20.70 -0.05
C TYR A 23 13.30 -20.96 1.31
N SER A 24 13.55 -22.23 1.63
CA SER A 24 14.12 -22.63 2.92
C SER A 24 15.61 -22.32 3.09
N ASP A 25 16.39 -22.09 2.02
CA ASP A 25 17.85 -22.06 2.15
C ASP A 25 18.51 -20.77 1.61
N SER A 26 19.15 -20.02 2.53
CA SER A 26 20.12 -18.91 2.32
C SER A 26 19.56 -17.51 1.98
N PRO A 27 20.34 -16.42 2.15
CA PRO A 27 20.89 -15.80 3.36
C PRO A 27 19.84 -15.00 4.18
N TYR A 28 18.55 -15.01 3.77
CA TYR A 28 17.47 -14.27 4.41
C TYR A 28 16.69 -15.10 5.46
N LYS A 29 17.32 -15.39 6.60
CA LYS A 29 16.59 -15.44 7.90
C LYS A 29 15.91 -14.08 8.25
N ILE A 30 16.04 -13.07 7.37
CA ILE A 30 15.84 -11.60 7.47
C ILE A 30 14.36 -11.15 7.51
N TRP A 31 13.40 -12.05 7.32
CA TRP A 31 11.97 -11.78 7.15
C TRP A 31 11.07 -12.40 8.23
N ARG A 32 11.65 -12.91 9.32
CA ARG A 32 11.00 -13.85 10.26
C ARG A 32 9.77 -13.38 11.04
N ASN A 33 9.34 -12.12 10.91
CA ASN A 33 8.10 -11.62 11.52
C ASN A 33 7.33 -10.61 10.64
N ILE A 34 7.26 -10.85 9.32
CA ILE A 34 6.48 -9.96 8.45
C ILE A 34 5.00 -10.29 8.53
N SER A 35 4.25 -9.32 8.99
CA SER A 35 2.79 -9.23 8.96
C SER A 35 2.25 -8.60 7.67
N ASN A 36 3.03 -7.73 7.02
CA ASN A 36 2.63 -7.00 5.82
C ASN A 36 2.73 -7.88 4.56
N ARG A 37 1.67 -7.95 3.76
CA ARG A 37 1.63 -8.77 2.53
C ARG A 37 0.86 -8.08 1.43
N ILE A 38 1.42 -8.06 0.23
CA ILE A 38 0.72 -7.60 -0.98
C ILE A 38 0.38 -8.79 -1.88
N TYR A 39 -0.80 -8.75 -2.48
CA TYR A 39 -1.34 -9.74 -3.39
C TYR A 39 -1.73 -9.07 -4.70
N LEU A 40 -1.09 -9.50 -5.79
CA LEU A 40 -1.41 -9.10 -7.15
C LEU A 40 -2.37 -10.13 -7.79
N PRO A 41 -3.53 -9.68 -8.30
CA PRO A 41 -4.50 -10.56 -8.96
C PRO A 41 -3.91 -11.28 -10.20
N LYS A 42 -4.29 -12.54 -10.42
CA LYS A 42 -3.94 -13.31 -11.64
C LYS A 42 -4.16 -12.54 -12.95
N PRO A 43 -5.30 -11.83 -13.13
CA PRO A 43 -5.56 -11.14 -14.38
C PRO A 43 -4.53 -10.06 -14.75
N PHE A 44 -3.68 -9.61 -13.82
CA PHE A 44 -2.59 -8.65 -14.14
C PHE A 44 -1.57 -9.21 -15.11
N PHE A 45 -1.50 -10.54 -15.21
CA PHE A 45 -0.54 -11.26 -16.01
C PHE A 45 -1.17 -11.99 -17.20
N HIS A 46 -2.49 -11.86 -17.40
CA HIS A 46 -3.17 -12.45 -18.55
C HIS A 46 -2.89 -11.64 -19.82
N GLY A 47 -2.53 -12.31 -20.92
CA GLY A 47 -2.36 -11.68 -22.24
C GLY A 47 -1.07 -10.88 -22.43
N LYS A 48 -0.17 -10.87 -21.44
CA LYS A 48 1.22 -10.46 -21.64
C LYS A 48 2.00 -11.70 -22.03
N ASP A 49 2.41 -11.79 -23.29
CA ASP A 49 2.94 -13.00 -23.89
C ASP A 49 4.16 -13.56 -23.14
N VAL A 50 4.26 -14.88 -23.18
CA VAL A 50 5.27 -15.73 -22.51
C VAL A 50 6.72 -15.40 -22.94
N GLU A 51 6.89 -14.56 -23.96
CA GLU A 51 8.20 -14.09 -24.44
C GLU A 51 8.79 -12.95 -23.61
N ASP A 52 7.94 -12.10 -22.99
CA ASP A 52 8.40 -10.98 -22.18
C ASP A 52 8.38 -11.32 -20.69
N ASN A 53 9.57 -11.51 -20.10
CA ASN A 53 9.71 -11.58 -18.65
C ASN A 53 9.24 -10.28 -17.99
N ILE A 54 8.09 -10.30 -17.32
CA ILE A 54 7.60 -9.13 -16.57
C ILE A 54 8.32 -9.04 -15.23
N GLY A 55 9.18 -8.02 -15.09
CA GLY A 55 9.74 -7.64 -13.80
C GLY A 55 8.68 -6.98 -12.91
N VAL A 56 8.51 -7.47 -11.69
CA VAL A 56 7.70 -6.80 -10.66
C VAL A 56 8.61 -6.33 -9.53
N GLY A 57 8.58 -5.02 -9.27
CA GLY A 57 9.31 -4.41 -8.16
C GLY A 57 8.44 -4.32 -6.92
N PHE A 58 8.91 -4.88 -5.80
CA PHE A 58 8.29 -4.72 -4.49
C PHE A 58 9.25 -4.03 -3.53
N MET A 59 8.71 -3.13 -2.70
CA MET A 59 9.46 -2.48 -1.64
C MET A 59 8.62 -2.41 -0.37
N ILE A 60 9.20 -2.81 0.76
CA ILE A 60 8.61 -2.62 2.08
C ILE A 60 9.58 -1.74 2.88
N ILE A 61 9.14 -0.53 3.21
CA ILE A 61 9.92 0.43 3.97
C ILE A 61 9.38 0.47 5.38
N ARG A 62 10.18 -0.05 6.32
CA ARG A 62 9.83 -0.06 7.74
C ARG A 62 10.04 1.31 8.34
N ASN A 63 9.12 1.71 9.22
CA ASN A 63 9.22 2.90 10.07
C ASN A 63 9.38 4.27 9.38
N ILE A 64 9.40 4.34 8.06
CA ILE A 64 9.46 5.62 7.34
C ILE A 64 8.22 6.48 7.59
N GLY A 65 7.09 5.86 7.97
CA GLY A 65 5.85 6.56 8.29
C GLY A 65 5.98 7.64 9.37
N ASP A 66 6.97 7.51 10.27
CA ASP A 66 7.23 8.50 11.33
C ASP A 66 7.88 9.79 10.79
N LEU A 67 8.51 9.72 9.61
CA LEU A 67 9.18 10.83 8.94
C LEU A 67 8.33 11.45 7.83
N LEU A 68 7.28 10.74 7.40
CA LEU A 68 6.41 11.22 6.33
C LEU A 68 5.41 12.25 6.88
N PRO A 69 5.08 13.28 6.08
CA PRO A 69 4.08 14.26 6.46
C PRO A 69 2.76 13.59 6.83
N LYS A 70 2.16 14.08 7.92
CA LYS A 70 0.81 13.70 8.36
C LYS A 70 -0.29 14.31 7.49
N ALA A 71 0.09 15.06 6.45
CA ALA A 71 -0.83 15.69 5.51
C ALA A 71 -1.64 14.62 4.76
N PHE A 72 -2.96 14.73 4.87
CA PHE A 72 -3.92 13.79 4.29
C PHE A 72 -4.97 14.58 3.50
N ASP A 73 -5.09 14.31 2.20
CA ASP A 73 -5.99 14.98 1.25
C ASP A 73 -5.82 16.52 1.20
N ALA A 74 -6.05 17.16 0.05
CA ALA A 74 -5.73 18.58 -0.16
C ALA A 74 -6.45 19.54 0.83
N LYS A 75 -7.51 19.07 1.51
CA LYS A 75 -8.34 19.86 2.43
C LYS A 75 -8.23 19.48 3.92
N THR A 76 -7.39 18.52 4.30
CA THR A 76 -7.31 18.06 5.71
C THR A 76 -6.05 18.52 6.44
N ARG A 77 -5.59 19.75 6.14
CA ARG A 77 -4.71 20.54 7.01
C ARG A 77 -5.42 21.07 8.29
N ASP A 78 -6.60 20.55 8.57
CA ASP A 78 -7.41 20.94 9.72
C ASP A 78 -6.82 20.27 10.97
N SER A 79 -6.32 21.08 11.90
CA SER A 79 -5.63 20.68 13.14
C SER A 79 -6.46 19.79 14.07
N LYS A 80 -7.74 19.61 13.76
CA LYS A 80 -8.68 18.76 14.49
C LYS A 80 -8.47 17.25 14.28
N TYR A 81 -7.82 16.83 13.20
CA TYR A 81 -7.56 15.43 12.90
C TYR A 81 -6.13 15.05 13.29
N ASN A 82 -5.99 14.14 14.26
CA ASN A 82 -4.67 13.68 14.71
C ASN A 82 -4.38 12.31 14.09
N VAL A 83 -3.92 12.37 12.84
CA VAL A 83 -3.71 11.23 11.95
C VAL A 83 -2.24 10.86 11.92
N GLU A 84 -1.96 9.57 12.07
CA GLU A 84 -0.59 9.04 12.10
C GLU A 84 -0.46 7.81 11.21
N VAL A 85 0.69 7.65 10.56
CA VAL A 85 0.99 6.43 9.81
C VAL A 85 1.14 5.27 10.80
N SER A 86 0.25 4.29 10.69
CA SER A 86 0.14 3.15 11.60
C SER A 86 0.71 1.86 11.01
N SER A 87 1.37 1.90 9.86
CA SER A 87 1.96 0.71 9.23
C SER A 87 3.33 1.01 8.63
N ASP A 88 3.99 -0.04 8.13
CA ASP A 88 5.06 0.14 7.15
C ASP A 88 4.48 0.68 5.84
N VAL A 89 5.35 1.24 4.99
CA VAL A 89 4.97 1.66 3.64
C VAL A 89 5.30 0.53 2.67
N VAL A 90 4.31 0.10 1.89
CA VAL A 90 4.47 -0.94 0.86
C VAL A 90 4.32 -0.31 -0.50
N SER A 91 5.29 -0.47 -1.38
CA SER A 91 5.26 0.01 -2.76
C SER A 91 5.37 -1.15 -3.73
N VAL A 92 4.61 -1.06 -4.81
CA VAL A 92 4.67 -2.01 -5.92
C VAL A 92 4.75 -1.26 -7.23
N LYS A 93 5.64 -1.71 -8.10
CA LYS A 93 5.85 -1.16 -9.44
C LYS A 93 5.81 -2.28 -10.47
N LEU A 94 4.96 -2.10 -11.47
CA LEU A 94 4.92 -2.92 -12.66
C LEU A 94 5.19 -2.01 -13.86
N PRO A 95 6.12 -2.38 -14.77
CA PRO A 95 6.31 -1.68 -16.02
C PRO A 95 4.99 -1.51 -16.77
N GLN A 96 4.78 -0.33 -17.37
CA GLN A 96 3.61 0.02 -18.19
C GLN A 96 2.26 0.10 -17.45
N MET A 97 2.23 0.06 -16.10
CA MET A 97 1.00 0.17 -15.31
C MET A 97 0.98 1.37 -14.36
N GLU A 98 1.69 2.44 -14.71
CA GLU A 98 1.98 3.53 -13.78
C GLU A 98 0.84 4.53 -13.58
N MET A 99 -0.18 4.54 -14.45
CA MET A 99 -1.20 5.61 -14.45
C MET A 99 -2.64 5.16 -14.76
N ALA A 100 -2.87 3.89 -15.10
CA ALA A 100 -4.22 3.40 -15.42
C ALA A 100 -4.90 2.81 -14.17
N PRO A 101 -6.20 3.10 -13.93
CA PRO A 101 -6.94 2.44 -12.87
C PRO A 101 -7.01 0.93 -13.16
N LEU A 102 -6.72 0.13 -12.15
CA LEU A 102 -6.71 -1.31 -12.23
C LEU A 102 -8.15 -1.83 -12.24
N THR A 103 -8.51 -2.61 -13.27
CA THR A 103 -9.78 -3.34 -13.33
C THR A 103 -9.93 -4.31 -12.15
N TYR A 104 -8.82 -4.91 -11.72
CA TYR A 104 -8.79 -5.79 -10.55
C TYR A 104 -7.96 -5.14 -9.44
N PRO A 105 -8.51 -4.87 -8.25
CA PRO A 105 -7.77 -4.17 -7.22
C PRO A 105 -6.67 -5.05 -6.60
N VAL A 106 -5.55 -4.44 -6.25
CA VAL A 106 -4.52 -5.07 -5.42
C VAL A 106 -5.00 -5.18 -3.98
N ARG A 107 -4.67 -6.29 -3.32
CA ARG A 107 -4.96 -6.47 -1.90
C ARG A 107 -3.68 -6.38 -1.09
N ILE A 108 -3.71 -5.60 -0.01
CA ILE A 108 -2.56 -5.39 0.85
C ILE A 108 -2.99 -5.58 2.29
N ALA A 109 -2.42 -6.55 2.98
CA ALA A 109 -2.54 -6.71 4.41
C ALA A 109 -1.41 -5.95 5.09
N PHE A 110 -1.75 -5.15 6.10
CA PHE A 110 -0.82 -4.44 6.95
C PHE A 110 -0.97 -4.94 8.40
N ALA A 111 0.12 -4.98 9.16
CA ALA A 111 0.05 -4.87 10.61
C ALA A 111 -0.05 -3.41 11.03
N ASN A 112 -0.90 -3.20 12.02
CA ASN A 112 -1.05 -1.94 12.69
C ASN A 112 0.00 -1.86 13.81
N ARG A 113 0.90 -0.90 13.68
CA ARG A 113 1.90 -0.52 14.69
C ARG A 113 1.23 0.22 15.85
N LEU A 114 0.29 1.12 15.56
CA LEU A 114 -0.38 1.91 16.58
C LEU A 114 -1.69 1.21 16.96
N VAL A 115 -1.67 0.55 18.11
CA VAL A 115 -2.85 -0.12 18.71
C VAL A 115 -3.73 0.89 19.45
N ASN A 116 -4.97 0.52 19.77
CA ASN A 116 -5.95 1.35 20.49
C ASN A 116 -6.33 2.68 19.78
N ARG A 117 -6.50 2.61 18.46
CA ARG A 117 -6.94 3.74 17.63
C ARG A 117 -8.42 3.60 17.28
N SER A 118 -9.09 4.73 17.02
CA SER A 118 -10.53 4.76 16.72
C SER A 118 -10.83 4.22 15.32
N SER A 119 -9.94 4.44 14.36
CA SER A 119 -10.11 3.94 12.99
C SER A 119 -8.77 3.71 12.28
N TYR A 120 -8.80 2.84 11.26
CA TYR A 120 -7.68 2.54 10.37
C TYR A 120 -8.11 2.73 8.91
N ILE A 121 -7.38 3.56 8.19
CA ILE A 121 -7.74 4.05 6.86
C ILE A 121 -6.64 3.68 5.87
N CYS A 122 -7.02 2.93 4.85
CA CYS A 122 -6.14 2.60 3.74
C CYS A 122 -5.90 3.84 2.88
N VAL A 123 -4.62 4.17 2.67
CA VAL A 123 -4.20 5.32 1.88
C VAL A 123 -3.10 4.94 0.92
N HIS A 124 -2.91 5.80 -0.07
CA HIS A 124 -1.77 5.78 -0.95
C HIS A 124 -1.10 7.14 -0.97
N TRP A 125 0.17 7.12 -1.33
CA TRP A 125 0.93 8.32 -1.58
C TRP A 125 0.47 8.94 -2.90
N ASN A 126 -0.03 10.16 -2.82
CA ASN A 126 -0.45 10.95 -3.96
C ASN A 126 0.60 12.03 -4.24
N TYR A 127 1.26 11.91 -5.40
CA TYR A 127 2.31 12.82 -5.86
C TYR A 127 1.75 14.11 -6.50
N SER A 128 0.43 14.25 -6.60
CA SER A 128 -0.24 15.35 -7.32
C SER A 128 -1.07 16.26 -6.39
N VAL A 129 -0.87 16.21 -5.07
CA VAL A 129 -1.66 17.03 -4.11
C VAL A 129 -1.21 18.51 -4.16
N PRO A 130 -2.08 19.46 -4.56
CA PRO A 130 -1.75 20.90 -4.59
C PRO A 130 -1.41 21.45 -3.18
N ASP A 131 -0.62 22.54 -3.11
CA ASP A 131 -0.26 23.30 -1.89
C ASP A 131 0.43 22.55 -0.74
N THR A 132 0.78 21.29 -0.96
CA THR A 132 1.88 20.63 -0.27
C THR A 132 3.15 20.88 -1.09
N ARG A 133 4.36 20.74 -0.53
CA ARG A 133 5.59 20.68 -1.35
C ARG A 133 5.65 19.36 -2.16
N GLY A 134 4.59 19.07 -2.92
CA GLY A 134 4.49 18.05 -3.94
C GLY A 134 3.88 16.70 -3.55
N CYS A 135 3.39 16.45 -2.33
CA CYS A 135 2.96 15.10 -1.92
C CYS A 135 2.03 15.06 -0.68
N GLY A 136 1.05 14.14 -0.66
CA GLY A 136 0.25 13.83 0.53
C GLY A 136 -0.45 12.47 0.47
N TRP A 137 -0.99 12.00 1.61
CA TRP A 137 -1.76 10.75 1.64
C TRP A 137 -3.17 10.95 1.08
N SER A 138 -3.65 10.01 0.27
CA SER A 138 -5.03 10.00 -0.25
C SER A 138 -5.67 8.63 -0.08
N ARG A 139 -6.98 8.61 0.19
CA ARG A 139 -7.78 7.38 0.20
C ARG A 139 -8.45 7.09 -1.15
N TYR A 140 -8.24 7.95 -2.16
CA TYR A 140 -8.84 7.76 -3.48
C TYR A 140 -8.40 6.43 -4.10
N GLY A 141 -9.35 5.68 -4.66
CA GLY A 141 -9.08 4.35 -5.21
C GLY A 141 -8.70 3.28 -4.18
N CYS A 142 -8.66 3.58 -2.87
CA CYS A 142 -8.32 2.64 -1.80
C CYS A 142 -9.47 2.49 -0.79
N LYS A 143 -9.74 1.24 -0.38
CA LYS A 143 -10.78 0.91 0.60
C LYS A 143 -10.27 -0.08 1.65
N SER A 144 -10.64 0.13 2.90
CA SER A 144 -10.45 -0.86 3.97
C SER A 144 -11.48 -1.99 3.79
N VAL A 145 -11.02 -3.20 3.49
CA VAL A 145 -11.88 -4.39 3.30
C VAL A 145 -12.18 -5.05 4.64
N LYS A 146 -11.16 -5.16 5.49
CA LYS A 146 -11.25 -5.75 6.83
C LYS A 146 -10.26 -5.04 7.72
N SER A 147 -10.65 -4.71 8.94
CA SER A 147 -9.74 -4.11 9.91
C SER A 147 -10.04 -4.59 11.31
N ASN A 148 -9.00 -4.81 12.10
CA ASN A 148 -9.07 -5.00 13.53
C ASN A 148 -7.93 -4.21 14.19
N ARG A 149 -7.71 -4.41 15.50
CA ARG A 149 -6.67 -3.67 16.24
C ARG A 149 -5.25 -3.95 15.76
N THR A 150 -4.99 -5.12 15.19
CA THR A 150 -3.63 -5.57 14.86
C THR A 150 -3.36 -5.60 13.37
N HIS A 151 -4.38 -5.65 12.53
CA HIS A 151 -4.25 -5.79 11.09
C HIS A 151 -5.34 -5.03 10.33
N THR A 152 -4.96 -4.50 9.18
CA THR A 152 -5.87 -3.85 8.23
C THR A 152 -5.59 -4.38 6.83
N VAL A 153 -6.64 -4.77 6.11
CA VAL A 153 -6.58 -5.24 4.73
C VAL A 153 -7.16 -4.16 3.82
N CYS A 154 -6.33 -3.69 2.89
CA CYS A 154 -6.64 -2.68 1.91
C CYS A 154 -6.92 -3.31 0.54
N SER A 155 -7.81 -2.68 -0.21
CA SER A 155 -8.08 -2.96 -1.63
C SER A 155 -7.92 -1.67 -2.41
N CYS A 156 -6.94 -1.62 -3.30
CA CYS A 156 -6.59 -0.41 -4.06
C CYS A 156 -6.61 -0.63 -5.57
N THR A 157 -7.05 0.37 -6.34
CA THR A 157 -7.23 0.28 -7.81
C THR A 157 -6.13 1.00 -8.59
N HIS A 158 -4.93 1.15 -8.02
CA HIS A 158 -3.75 1.71 -8.68
C HIS A 158 -2.48 1.10 -8.07
N LEU A 159 -1.30 1.37 -8.65
CA LEU A 159 0.00 0.88 -8.17
C LEU A 159 0.88 2.08 -7.79
N THR A 160 1.07 2.29 -6.49
CA THR A 160 1.84 3.40 -5.92
C THR A 160 2.54 2.93 -4.64
N ALA A 161 2.73 3.82 -3.67
CA ALA A 161 3.11 3.48 -2.31
C ALA A 161 1.88 3.55 -1.39
N PHE A 162 1.70 2.56 -0.54
CA PHE A 162 0.51 2.35 0.29
C PHE A 162 0.87 2.32 1.76
N ALA A 163 -0.07 2.78 2.59
CA ALA A 163 0.04 2.71 4.04
C ALA A 163 -1.35 2.65 4.69
N VAL A 164 -1.36 2.44 6.00
CA VAL A 164 -2.52 2.62 6.87
C VAL A 164 -2.29 3.86 7.72
N LEU A 165 -3.24 4.79 7.68
CA LEU A 165 -3.33 5.86 8.66
C LEU A 165 -4.25 5.44 9.79
N SER A 166 -3.94 5.86 11.01
CA SER A 166 -4.84 5.73 12.15
C SER A 166 -5.22 7.09 12.70
N ASP A 167 -6.47 7.22 13.12
CA ASP A 167 -6.95 8.39 13.86
C ASP A 167 -6.96 8.11 15.36
N SER A 168 -6.42 9.06 16.12
CA SER A 168 -6.42 9.04 17.58
C SER A 168 -7.64 9.75 18.18
N ASN A 169 -8.39 10.53 17.40
CA ASN A 169 -9.62 11.18 17.80
C ASN A 169 -10.85 10.39 17.31
N ASN A 170 -11.98 10.50 18.04
CA ASN A 170 -13.28 9.95 17.61
C ASN A 170 -13.95 10.73 16.45
N PHE A 171 -13.19 11.59 15.75
CA PHE A 171 -13.69 12.29 14.57
C PHE A 171 -13.46 11.43 13.33
N SER A 172 -14.49 10.75 12.83
CA SER A 172 -14.35 9.90 11.66
C SER A 172 -13.94 10.70 10.42
N ILE A 173 -12.64 10.71 10.08
CA ILE A 173 -12.10 11.20 8.78
C ILE A 173 -12.82 10.52 7.60
N LEU A 174 -13.40 9.35 7.85
CA LEU A 174 -14.24 8.61 6.93
C LEU A 174 -15.48 9.40 6.43
N SER A 175 -15.94 10.42 7.17
CA SER A 175 -17.11 11.24 6.80
C SER A 175 -16.84 12.22 5.65
N LYS A 176 -15.56 12.50 5.34
CA LYS A 176 -15.19 13.35 4.20
C LYS A 176 -15.03 12.50 2.94
N ARG A 177 -15.64 12.96 1.84
CA ARG A 177 -15.47 12.34 0.51
C ARG A 177 -14.03 12.56 0.03
N PRO A 178 -13.31 11.50 -0.39
CA PRO A 178 -12.05 11.69 -1.08
C PRO A 178 -12.26 12.45 -2.38
N LEU A 179 -11.42 13.45 -2.62
CA LEU A 179 -11.43 14.17 -3.88
C LEU A 179 -10.55 13.43 -4.91
N PRO A 180 -11.00 13.29 -6.17
CA PRO A 180 -10.11 12.93 -7.27
C PRO A 180 -9.10 14.07 -7.51
N CYS A 181 -7.92 13.73 -8.03
CA CYS A 181 -6.97 14.75 -8.49
C CYS A 181 -7.63 15.59 -9.59
N VAL A 182 -7.59 16.92 -9.46
CA VAL A 182 -7.95 17.84 -10.54
C VAL A 182 -6.63 18.36 -11.09
N TRP A 183 -6.41 18.14 -12.40
CA TRP A 183 -5.32 18.75 -13.17
C TRP A 183 -5.78 20.12 -13.67
#